data_AF-Q1DGZ8-F1
#
_entry.id   AF-Q1DGZ8-F1
#
_cell.length_a   1.000
_cell.length_b   1.000
_cell.length_c   1.000
_cell.angle_alpha   90.00
_cell.angle_beta   90.00
_cell.angle_gamma   90.00
#
_symmetry.space_group_name_H-M   'P 1'
#
loop_
_entity.id
_entity.type
_entity.pdbx_description
1 polymer ?
#
loop_
_entity_poly.entity_id
_entity_poly.type
_entity_poly.pdbx_seq_one_letter_code
_entity_poly.pdbx_strand_id
1 'polypeptide(L)'
;VALHFLQASTLRCLLEPWCRELGFIICYGAIVLKLYRHLVEFRTRKAHRWVVRDLDLLRYLCAMCVAVLCYLAAFTATSMDFLRYSELVWKVENTDDQVTSNMCRPLKWDYVTEAGELLILGFGLQLAIASRNANTQFR
;
A
#
# COMPACT_ATOMS: atom_id res chain seq x y z
N VAL A 1 1.24 3.85 -15.19
CA VAL A 1 1.33 3.64 -16.65
C VAL A 1 2.20 4.68 -17.36
N ALA A 2 2.04 5.99 -17.13
CA ALA A 2 2.86 7.02 -17.80
C ALA A 2 4.36 7.04 -17.42
N LEU A 3 4.72 6.50 -16.24
CA LEU A 3 6.11 6.48 -15.79
C LEU A 3 6.96 5.40 -16.48
N HIS A 4 6.42 4.30 -16.99
CA HIS A 4 7.24 3.27 -17.66
C HIS A 4 7.82 3.71 -19.02
N PHE A 5 7.27 4.75 -19.65
CA PHE A 5 7.70 5.21 -20.98
C PHE A 5 8.95 6.09 -20.98
N LEU A 6 9.41 6.49 -19.81
CA LEU A 6 10.48 7.47 -19.65
C LEU A 6 11.70 6.74 -19.03
N GLN A 7 12.89 7.08 -19.50
CA GLN A 7 14.14 6.34 -19.22
C GLN A 7 14.36 6.05 -17.73
N ALA A 8 14.79 4.83 -17.40
CA ALA A 8 15.05 4.42 -16.02
C ALA A 8 16.08 5.35 -15.37
N SER A 9 15.66 6.08 -14.34
CA SER A 9 16.52 6.95 -13.54
C SER A 9 16.36 6.59 -12.06
N THR A 10 17.39 6.88 -11.27
CA THR A 10 17.39 6.70 -9.82
C THR A 10 16.12 7.24 -9.16
N LEU A 11 15.67 8.43 -9.57
CA LEU A 11 14.46 9.04 -9.03
C LEU A 11 13.19 8.25 -9.35
N ARG A 12 13.10 7.62 -10.52
CA ARG A 12 11.93 6.84 -10.93
C ARG A 12 11.81 5.55 -10.15
N CYS A 13 12.95 4.86 -9.97
CA CYS A 13 13.00 3.64 -9.18
C CYS A 13 12.63 3.88 -7.71
N LEU A 14 12.84 5.09 -7.18
CA LEU A 14 12.37 5.49 -5.86
C LEU A 14 10.89 5.90 -5.89
N LEU A 15 10.47 6.70 -6.86
CA LEU A 15 9.12 7.31 -6.88
C LEU A 15 8.02 6.29 -7.22
N GLU A 16 8.32 5.27 -8.00
CA GLU A 16 7.35 4.24 -8.39
C GLU A 16 6.82 3.43 -7.19
N PRO A 17 7.67 2.85 -6.31
CA PRO A 17 7.21 2.24 -5.07
C PRO A 17 6.40 3.21 -4.21
N TRP A 18 6.85 4.45 -4.04
CA TRP A 18 6.15 5.45 -3.23
C TRP A 18 4.73 5.70 -3.70
N CYS A 19 4.54 5.96 -5.00
CA CYS A 19 3.21 6.20 -5.56
C CYS A 19 2.32 4.96 -5.47
N ARG A 20 2.88 3.76 -5.67
CA ARG A 20 2.13 2.50 -5.59
C ARG A 20 1.62 2.25 -4.17
N GLU A 21 2.51 2.30 -3.18
CA GLU A 21 2.16 2.02 -1.78
C GLU A 21 1.20 3.07 -1.20
N LEU A 22 1.40 4.35 -1.53
CA LEU A 22 0.47 5.41 -1.11
C LEU A 22 -0.91 5.25 -1.76
N GLY A 23 -0.96 4.92 -3.05
CA GLY A 23 -2.21 4.64 -3.74
C GLY A 23 -2.93 3.44 -3.13
N PHE A 24 -2.19 2.38 -2.81
CA PHE A 24 -2.72 1.18 -2.19
C PHE A 24 -3.37 1.49 -0.83
N ILE A 25 -2.63 2.14 0.08
CA ILE A 25 -3.15 2.42 1.43
C ILE A 25 -4.32 3.39 1.42
N ILE A 26 -4.32 4.40 0.54
CA ILE A 26 -5.43 5.37 0.45
C ILE A 26 -6.68 4.65 -0.05
N CYS A 27 -6.59 3.90 -1.14
CA CYS A 27 -7.73 3.22 -1.75
C CYS A 27 -8.25 2.08 -0.87
N TYR A 28 -7.40 1.10 -0.57
CA TYR A 28 -7.82 -0.09 0.18
C TYR A 28 -8.02 0.20 1.67
N GLY A 29 -7.20 1.06 2.27
CA GLY A 29 -7.39 1.48 3.66
C GLY A 29 -8.73 2.19 3.87
N ALA A 30 -9.13 3.07 2.96
CA ALA A 30 -10.45 3.72 3.03
C ALA A 30 -11.61 2.71 2.91
N ILE A 31 -11.50 1.72 2.01
CA ILE A 31 -12.50 0.66 1.84
C ILE A 31 -12.61 -0.19 3.11
N VAL A 32 -11.48 -0.64 3.66
CA VAL A 32 -11.42 -1.45 4.90
C VAL A 32 -12.02 -0.69 6.08
N LEU A 33 -11.66 0.59 6.25
CA LEU A 33 -12.19 1.44 7.32
C LEU A 33 -13.70 1.65 7.19
N LYS A 34 -14.22 1.82 5.97
CA LYS A 34 -15.66 1.95 5.71
C LYS A 34 -16.42 0.65 5.99
N LEU A 35 -15.88 -0.49 5.56
CA LEU A 35 -16.42 -1.82 5.86
C LEU A 35 -16.43 -2.09 7.37
N TYR A 36 -15.34 -1.77 8.05
CA TYR A 36 -15.22 -1.92 9.50
C TYR A 36 -16.30 -1.11 10.24
N ARG A 37 -16.48 0.17 9.90
CA ARG A 37 -17.53 1.02 10.48
C ARG A 37 -18.92 0.40 10.31
N HIS A 38 -19.23 -0.06 9.09
CA HIS A 38 -20.52 -0.65 8.77
C HIS A 38 -20.79 -1.92 9.59
N LEU A 39 -19.79 -2.79 9.70
CA LEU A 39 -19.88 -4.02 10.49
C LEU A 39 -20.05 -3.74 11.98
N VAL A 40 -19.31 -2.76 12.53
CA VAL A 40 -19.44 -2.34 13.92
C VAL A 40 -20.84 -1.81 14.22
N GLU A 41 -21.42 -1.00 13.32
CA GLU A 41 -22.77 -0.45 13.47
C GLU A 41 -23.84 -1.55 13.57
N PHE A 42 -23.76 -2.62 12.77
CA PHE A 42 -24.69 -3.75 12.86
C PHE A 42 -24.50 -4.61 14.11
N ARG A 43 -23.27 -4.79 14.58
CA ARG A 43 -22.98 -5.58 15.78
C ARG A 43 -23.48 -4.87 17.04
N THR A 44 -23.49 -3.53 17.05
CA THR A 44 -24.00 -2.74 18.18
C THR A 44 -25.53 -2.61 18.17
N ARG A 45 -26.24 -3.74 18.29
CA ARG A 45 -27.71 -3.77 18.33
C ARG A 45 -28.32 -3.44 19.72
N LYS A 46 -27.62 -2.72 20.60
CA LYS A 46 -28.08 -2.42 21.97
C LYS A 46 -27.81 -0.95 22.37
N ALA A 47 -28.87 -0.15 22.32
CA ALA A 47 -29.17 1.10 23.04
C ALA A 47 -28.29 2.37 22.89
N HIS A 48 -26.98 2.30 22.60
CA HIS A 48 -26.16 3.52 22.48
C HIS A 48 -25.49 3.60 21.10
N ARG A 49 -26.03 4.46 20.22
CA ARG A 49 -25.48 4.72 18.89
C ARG A 49 -24.14 5.43 19.04
N TRP A 50 -23.04 4.67 19.05
CA TRP A 50 -21.71 5.23 18.92
C TRP A 50 -21.55 5.77 17.49
N VAL A 51 -21.93 7.03 17.29
CA VAL A 51 -21.70 7.75 16.03
C VAL A 51 -20.20 7.99 15.93
N VAL A 52 -19.48 7.05 15.32
CA VAL A 52 -18.11 7.31 14.86
C VAL A 52 -18.22 8.43 13.83
N ARG A 53 -17.64 9.58 14.15
CA ARG A 53 -17.69 10.76 13.27
C ARG A 53 -16.80 10.48 12.06
N ASP A 54 -17.20 10.94 10.89
CA ASP A 54 -16.43 10.80 9.65
C ASP A 54 -15.02 11.40 9.76
N LEU A 55 -14.87 12.44 10.59
CA LEU A 55 -13.58 13.04 10.96
C LEU A 55 -12.62 12.08 11.67
N ASP A 56 -13.15 11.21 12.54
CA ASP A 56 -12.32 10.23 13.25
C ASP A 56 -11.84 9.14 12.27
N LEU A 57 -12.68 8.76 11.28
CA LEU A 57 -12.30 7.85 10.20
C LEU A 57 -11.17 8.41 9.34
N LEU A 58 -11.29 9.69 8.95
CA LEU A 58 -10.25 10.39 8.19
C LEU A 58 -8.94 10.49 8.99
N ARG A 59 -9.02 10.68 10.30
CA ARG A 59 -7.85 10.68 11.19
C ARG A 59 -7.15 9.33 11.21
N TYR A 60 -7.89 8.22 11.25
CA TYR A 60 -7.31 6.88 11.15
C TYR A 60 -6.66 6.64 9.78
N LEU A 61 -7.30 7.06 8.68
CA LEU A 61 -6.72 6.94 7.34
C LEU A 61 -5.44 7.77 7.21
N CYS A 62 -5.44 9.00 7.72
CA CYS A 62 -4.26 9.86 7.73
C CYS A 62 -3.13 9.22 8.55
N ALA A 63 -3.43 8.65 9.72
CA ALA A 63 -2.44 7.92 10.52
C ALA A 63 -1.85 6.72 9.76
N MET A 64 -2.66 5.95 9.03
CA MET A 64 -2.16 4.86 8.18
C MET A 64 -1.25 5.39 7.06
N CYS A 65 -1.62 6.50 6.42
CA CYS A 65 -0.79 7.13 5.38
C CYS A 65 0.55 7.61 5.95
N VAL A 66 0.56 8.24 7.13
CA VAL A 66 1.79 8.67 7.81
C VAL A 66 2.68 7.47 8.15
N ALA A 67 2.10 6.38 8.66
CA ALA A 67 2.86 5.15 8.94
C ALA A 67 3.53 4.58 7.67
N VAL A 68 2.81 4.55 6.54
CA VAL A 68 3.36 4.11 5.25
C VAL A 68 4.44 5.07 4.75
N LEU A 69 4.26 6.39 4.90
CA LEU A 69 5.29 7.38 4.56
C LEU A 69 6.57 7.17 5.38
N CYS A 70 6.46 6.90 6.68
CA CYS A 70 7.61 6.58 7.52
C CYS A 70 8.29 5.28 7.09
N TYR A 71 7.53 4.23 6.77
CA TYR A 71 8.05 2.98 6.22
C TYR A 71 8.80 3.22 4.91
N LEU A 72 8.20 3.95 3.96
CA LEU A 72 8.81 4.29 2.68
C LEU A 72 10.07 5.15 2.85
N ALA A 73 10.09 6.06 3.81
CA ALA A 73 11.28 6.85 4.14
C ALA A 73 12.42 5.95 4.67
N ALA A 74 12.12 5.01 5.58
CA ALA A 74 13.08 4.03 6.07
C ALA A 74 13.57 3.08 4.96
N PHE A 75 12.66 2.58 4.13
CA PHE A 75 12.97 1.82 2.93
C PHE A 75 13.91 2.61 2.01
N THR A 76 13.62 3.89 1.77
CA THR A 76 14.45 4.75 0.93
C THR A 76 15.84 4.94 1.52
N ALA A 77 15.95 5.23 2.83
CA ALA A 77 17.23 5.38 3.50
C ALA A 77 18.07 4.09 3.42
N THR A 78 17.50 2.95 3.80
CA THR A 78 18.18 1.64 3.75
C THR A 78 18.53 1.21 2.33
N SER A 79 17.67 1.52 1.37
CA SER A 79 17.94 1.27 -0.05
C SER A 79 19.11 2.13 -0.50
N MET A 80 19.10 3.44 -0.21
CA MET A 80 20.19 4.34 -0.60
C MET A 80 21.53 3.93 0.00
N ASP A 81 21.56 3.45 1.24
CA ASP A 81 22.76 2.93 1.88
C ASP A 81 23.29 1.66 1.19
N PHE A 82 22.40 0.73 0.82
CA PHE A 82 22.75 -0.49 0.10
C PHE A 82 23.18 -0.21 -1.36
N LEU A 83 22.53 0.77 -2.00
CA LEU A 83 22.73 1.14 -3.41
C LEU A 83 23.94 2.05 -3.64
N ARG A 84 24.49 2.69 -2.60
CA ARG A 84 25.81 3.34 -2.68
C ARG A 84 26.92 2.33 -3.05
N TYR A 85 26.65 1.02 -2.91
CA TYR A 85 27.54 -0.08 -3.29
C TYR A 85 27.16 -0.73 -4.65
N SER A 86 25.96 -0.52 -5.19
CA SER A 86 25.50 -1.16 -6.44
C SER A 86 24.60 -0.23 -7.27
N GLU A 87 24.90 -0.05 -8.55
CA GLU A 87 24.09 0.80 -9.43
C GLU A 87 22.61 0.39 -9.47
N LEU A 88 21.74 1.41 -9.38
CA LEU A 88 20.27 1.32 -9.33
C LEU A 88 19.60 0.80 -10.60
N VAL A 89 20.32 0.79 -11.72
CA VAL A 89 19.83 0.37 -13.03
C VAL A 89 20.22 -1.09 -13.24
N TRP A 90 19.27 -1.92 -13.68
CA TRP A 90 19.60 -3.27 -14.11
C TRP A 90 20.38 -3.20 -15.43
N LYS A 91 21.72 -3.17 -15.34
CA LYS A 91 22.62 -3.31 -16.49
C LYS A 91 22.78 -4.80 -16.82
N VAL A 92 22.37 -5.20 -18.02
CA VAL A 92 22.71 -6.51 -18.56
C VAL A 92 24.06 -6.37 -19.25
N GLU A 93 25.07 -7.02 -18.70
CA GLU A 93 26.37 -7.14 -19.37
C GLU A 93 26.28 -8.29 -20.37
N ASN A 94 25.83 -7.97 -21.59
CA ASN A 94 26.04 -8.83 -22.75
C ASN A 94 27.36 -8.42 -23.39
N THR A 95 28.20 -9.39 -23.72
CA THR A 95 29.59 -9.27 -24.19
C THR A 95 29.77 -8.63 -25.57
N ASP A 96 29.01 -7.58 -25.91
CA ASP A 96 29.31 -6.65 -27.03
C ASP A 96 28.42 -5.38 -27.04
N ASP A 97 27.33 -5.30 -26.27
CA ASP A 97 26.48 -4.10 -26.19
C ASP A 97 25.93 -3.90 -24.76
N GLN A 98 26.24 -2.76 -24.14
CA GLN A 98 25.62 -2.36 -22.86
C GLN A 98 24.15 -1.97 -23.10
N VAL A 99 23.26 -2.95 -23.10
CA VAL A 99 21.81 -2.71 -23.16
C VAL A 99 21.33 -2.27 -21.79
N THR A 100 21.09 -0.95 -21.62
CA THR A 100 20.43 -0.41 -20.43
C THR A 100 18.95 -0.79 -20.48
N SER A 101 18.53 -1.73 -19.61
CA SER A 101 17.12 -2.05 -19.49
C SER A 101 16.36 -0.94 -18.76
N ASN A 102 15.10 -0.70 -19.14
CA ASN A 102 14.24 0.31 -18.50
C ASN A 102 13.63 -0.18 -17.16
N MET A 103 14.23 -1.18 -16.50
CA MET A 103 13.68 -1.81 -15.31
C MET A 103 14.56 -1.55 -14.08
N CYS A 104 13.91 -1.33 -12.94
CA CYS A 104 14.55 -1.17 -11.64
C CYS A 104 14.88 -2.56 -11.04
N ARG A 105 16.00 -2.66 -10.33
CA ARG A 105 16.39 -3.91 -9.63
C ARG A 105 15.36 -4.26 -8.55
N PRO A 106 14.80 -5.48 -8.54
CA PRO A 106 13.91 -5.91 -7.46
C PRO A 106 14.68 -6.05 -6.15
N LEU A 107 14.13 -5.48 -5.07
CA LEU A 107 14.72 -5.51 -3.74
C LEU A 107 14.06 -6.60 -2.89
N LYS A 108 14.80 -7.20 -1.95
CA LYS A 108 14.22 -8.18 -1.01
C LYS A 108 13.04 -7.64 -0.21
N TRP A 109 13.02 -6.33 0.01
CA TRP A 109 11.92 -5.60 0.67
C TRP A 109 10.60 -5.62 -0.12
N ASP A 110 10.63 -5.87 -1.43
CA ASP A 110 9.40 -6.00 -2.23
C ASP A 110 8.52 -7.14 -1.70
N TYR A 111 9.13 -8.26 -1.27
CA TYR A 111 8.41 -9.37 -0.65
C TYR A 111 7.73 -8.99 0.67
N VAL A 112 8.35 -8.12 1.46
CA VAL A 112 7.80 -7.66 2.75
C VAL A 112 6.58 -6.78 2.49
N THR A 113 6.69 -5.88 1.52
CA THR A 113 5.62 -4.99 1.09
C THR A 113 4.45 -5.78 0.52
N GLU A 114 4.69 -6.72 -0.40
CA GLU A 114 3.68 -7.59 -0.99
C GLU A 114 2.94 -8.43 0.07
N ALA A 115 3.69 -8.99 1.04
CA ALA A 115 3.08 -9.72 2.16
C ALA A 115 2.17 -8.80 3.00
N GLY A 116 2.59 -7.56 3.25
CA GLY A 116 1.78 -6.55 3.95
C GLY A 116 0.49 -6.21 3.21
N GLU A 117 0.56 -5.99 1.89
CA GLU A 117 -0.60 -5.74 1.04
C GLU A 117 -1.59 -6.91 1.08
N LEU A 118 -1.10 -8.14 0.94
CA LEU A 118 -1.93 -9.35 1.02
C LEU A 118 -2.63 -9.49 2.37
N LEU A 119 -1.98 -9.13 3.47
CA LEU A 119 -2.59 -9.14 4.80
C LEU A 119 -3.71 -8.11 4.92
N ILE A 120 -3.51 -6.88 4.41
CA ILE A 120 -4.54 -5.84 4.40
C ILE A 120 -5.75 -6.27 3.56
N LEU A 121 -5.50 -6.84 2.37
CA LEU A 121 -6.56 -7.38 1.52
C LEU A 121 -7.30 -8.55 2.18
N GLY A 122 -6.58 -9.48 2.80
CA GLY A 122 -7.15 -10.60 3.52
C GLY A 122 -8.04 -10.15 4.67
N PHE A 123 -7.60 -9.15 5.44
CA PHE A 123 -8.42 -8.55 6.50
C PHE A 123 -9.67 -7.87 5.93
N GLY A 124 -9.53 -7.09 4.86
CA GLY A 124 -10.66 -6.48 4.15
C GLY A 124 -11.67 -7.50 3.64
N LEU A 125 -11.20 -8.62 3.09
CA LEU A 125 -12.05 -9.72 2.63
C LEU A 125 -12.83 -10.36 3.79
N GLN A 126 -12.18 -10.61 4.93
CA GLN A 126 -12.86 -11.15 6.12
C GLN A 126 -13.96 -10.21 6.62
N LEU A 127 -13.69 -8.90 6.65
CA LEU A 127 -14.72 -7.89 6.99
C LEU A 127 -15.87 -7.89 5.99
N ALA A 128 -15.57 -7.98 4.69
CA ALA A 128 -16.58 -8.03 3.65
C ALA A 128 -17.48 -9.28 3.79
N ILE A 129 -16.89 -10.46 4.01
CA ILE A 129 -17.65 -11.70 4.23
C ILE A 129 -18.54 -11.59 5.47
N ALA A 130 -18.01 -11.07 6.57
CA ALA A 130 -18.78 -10.88 7.80
C ALA A 130 -19.92 -9.87 7.63
N SER A 131 -19.72 -8.80 6.84
CA SER A 131 -20.78 -7.85 6.49
C SER A 131 -21.87 -8.47 5.62
N ARG A 132 -21.52 -9.37 4.69
CA ARG A 132 -22.48 -10.08 3.82
C ARG A 132 -23.39 -11.02 4.61
N ASN A 133 -22.85 -11.66 5.65
CA ASN A 133 -23.62 -12.54 6.53
C ASN A 133 -24.43 -11.78 7.60
N ALA A 134 -24.34 -10.44 7.66
CA ALA A 134 -25.16 -9.65 8.56
C ALA A 134 -26.61 -9.63 8.06
N ASN A 135 -27.55 -10.06 8.91
CA ASN A 135 -28.98 -9.93 8.63
C ASN A 135 -29.38 -8.45 8.60
N THR A 136 -29.47 -7.88 7.40
CA THR A 136 -30.00 -6.54 7.18
C THR A 136 -31.53 -6.55 7.31
N GLN A 137 -32.11 -5.43 7.74
CA GLN A 137 -33.56 -5.31 7.96
C GLN A 137 -34.37 -5.18 6.65
N PHE A 138 -33.72 -5.23 5.49
CA PHE A 138 -34.34 -5.06 4.17
C PHE A 138 -34.55 -6.39 3.44
N ARG A 139 -35.04 -7.41 4.16
CA ARG A 139 -35.56 -8.63 3.53
C ARG A 139 -37.08 -8.51 3.38
#